data_AF-A0A497IKX9-F1
#
_entry.id   AF-A0A497IKX9-F1
#
_cell.length_a   1.000
_cell.length_b   1.000
_cell.length_c   1.000
_cell.angle_alpha   90.00
_cell.angle_beta   90.00
_cell.angle_gamma   90.00
#
_symmetry.space_group_name_H-M   'P 1'
#
loop_
_entity.id
_entity.type
_entity.pdbx_description
1 polymer ?
#
loop_
_entity_poly.entity_id
_entity_poly.type
_entity_poly.pdbx_seq_one_letter_code
_entity_poly.pdbx_strand_id
1 'polypeptide(L)'
;MTQLEVLLRGMFAKERLLDLVKHFIVFEEDHNSLVKILAAYHQYHAVNKAIESTVEATEGDKRAGVIWHTQGSGKSLIIAFYTGKLVLKLENPTIVLFN
;
A
#
# COMPACT_ATOMS: atom_id res chain seq x y z
N MET A 1 -11.03 -18.28 18.54
CA MET A 1 -10.56 -16.89 18.43
C MET A 1 -11.71 -16.02 17.96
N THR A 2 -11.87 -14.85 18.55
CA THR A 2 -12.89 -13.88 18.12
C THR A 2 -12.40 -13.11 16.88
N GLN A 3 -13.31 -12.50 16.10
CA GLN A 3 -12.92 -11.65 14.97
C GLN A 3 -12.04 -10.47 15.41
N LEU A 4 -12.34 -9.87 16.57
CA LEU A 4 -11.53 -8.81 17.16
C LEU A 4 -10.12 -9.30 17.51
N GLU A 5 -9.99 -10.50 18.08
CA GLU A 5 -8.69 -11.08 18.40
C GLU A 5 -7.84 -11.31 17.14
N VAL A 6 -8.44 -11.77 16.04
CA VAL A 6 -7.76 -11.91 14.74
C VAL A 6 -7.26 -10.56 14.23
N LEU A 7 -8.09 -9.52 14.30
CA LEU A 7 -7.71 -8.17 13.88
C LEU A 7 -6.56 -7.61 14.72
N LEU A 8 -6.65 -7.72 16.05
CA LEU A 8 -5.64 -7.22 16.97
C LEU A 8 -4.31 -7.96 16.78
N ARG A 9 -4.31 -9.29 16.81
CA ARG A 9 -3.09 -10.09 16.61
C ARG A 9 -2.50 -9.88 15.22
N GLY A 10 -3.35 -9.73 14.20
CA GLY A 10 -2.93 -9.42 12.84
C GLY A 10 -2.22 -8.06 12.77
N MET A 11 -2.91 -6.99 13.11
CA MET A 11 -2.40 -5.62 12.98
C MET A 11 -1.18 -5.36 13.87
N PHE A 12 -1.17 -5.87 15.11
CA PHE A 12 -0.11 -5.62 16.09
C PHE A 12 1.08 -6.60 16.03
N ALA A 13 1.13 -7.50 15.05
CA ALA A 13 2.37 -8.21 14.75
C ALA A 13 3.48 -7.17 14.49
N LYS A 14 4.63 -7.31 15.16
CA LYS A 14 5.69 -6.29 15.21
C LYS A 14 6.07 -5.78 13.81
N GLU A 15 6.28 -6.68 12.87
CA GLU A 15 6.68 -6.39 11.50
C GLU A 15 5.59 -5.62 10.75
N ARG A 16 4.32 -6.04 10.92
CA ARG A 16 3.16 -5.39 10.28
C ARG A 16 2.88 -4.01 10.86
N LEU A 17 2.99 -3.85 12.17
CA LEU A 17 2.84 -2.55 12.84
C LEU A 17 3.90 -1.56 12.35
N LEU A 18 5.16 -2.01 12.26
CA LEU A 18 6.24 -1.18 11.73
C LEU A 18 6.04 -0.85 10.25
N ASP A 19 5.58 -1.80 9.43
CA ASP A 19 5.27 -1.56 8.02
C ASP A 19 4.15 -0.53 7.85
N LEU A 20 3.08 -0.66 8.65
CA LEU A 20 1.95 0.27 8.66
C LEU A 20 2.39 1.70 8.99
N VAL A 21 3.15 1.87 10.08
CA VAL A 21 3.61 3.18 10.54
C VAL A 21 4.58 3.83 9.55
N LYS A 22 5.43 3.04 8.89
CA LYS A 22 6.45 3.57 7.97
C LYS A 22 5.92 3.88 6.57
N HIS A 23 4.96 3.09 6.07
CA HIS A 23 4.64 3.08 4.64
C HIS A 23 3.15 3.24 4.30
N PHE A 24 2.25 3.20 5.29
CA PHE A 24 0.80 3.19 5.05
C PHE A 24 0.06 4.34 5.74
N ILE A 25 0.76 5.43 6.01
CA ILE A 25 0.19 6.68 6.52
C ILE A 25 0.49 7.78 5.50
N VAL A 26 -0.55 8.48 5.05
CA VAL A 26 -0.43 9.71 4.25
C VAL A 26 -1.08 10.87 5.00
N PHE A 27 -0.71 12.08 4.62
CA PHE A 27 -1.32 13.30 5.10
C PHE A 27 -1.89 14.06 3.90
N GLU A 28 -3.18 14.37 3.95
CA GLU A 28 -3.88 15.12 2.92
C GLU A 28 -4.29 16.48 3.49
N GLU A 29 -4.14 17.54 2.69
CA GLU A 29 -4.66 18.86 3.05
C GLU A 29 -6.12 18.96 2.62
N ASP A 30 -7.00 19.21 3.58
CA ASP A 30 -8.43 19.41 3.39
C ASP A 30 -8.87 20.74 4.03
N HIS A 31 -9.28 21.71 3.21
CA HIS A 31 -9.86 22.99 3.64
C HIS A 31 -9.18 23.64 4.87
N ASN A 32 -7.85 23.83 4.82
CA ASN A 32 -6.98 24.35 5.91
C ASN A 32 -6.75 23.40 7.10
N SER A 33 -7.06 22.11 6.98
CA SER A 33 -6.73 21.09 7.97
C SER A 33 -5.85 20.00 7.36
N LEU A 34 -4.89 19.50 8.14
CA LEU A 34 -4.06 18.38 7.75
C LEU A 34 -4.68 17.09 8.29
N VAL A 35 -5.19 16.25 7.38
CA VAL A 35 -5.85 14.99 7.71
C VAL A 35 -4.84 13.85 7.60
N LYS A 36 -4.62 13.13 8.70
CA LYS A 36 -3.81 11.91 8.72
C LYS A 36 -4.68 10.71 8.34
N ILE A 37 -4.30 10.00 7.29
CA ILE A 37 -5.04 8.83 6.79
C ILE A 37 -4.17 7.59 6.94
N LEU A 38 -4.70 6.55 7.59
CA LEU A 38 -4.11 5.21 7.65
C LEU A 38 -4.77 4.34 6.59
N ALA A 39 -3.99 3.52 5.89
CA ALA A 39 -4.51 2.59 4.90
C ALA A 39 -5.57 1.64 5.49
N ALA A 40 -6.62 1.38 4.73
CA ALA A 40 -7.55 0.30 5.02
C ALA A 40 -6.88 -1.07 4.80
N TYR A 41 -7.38 -2.12 5.48
CA TYR A 41 -6.77 -3.46 5.43
C TYR A 41 -6.58 -3.99 4.00
N HIS A 42 -7.55 -3.77 3.11
CA HIS A 42 -7.49 -4.24 1.73
C HIS A 42 -6.46 -3.46 0.92
N GLN A 43 -6.24 -2.17 1.21
CA GLN A 43 -5.19 -1.35 0.61
C GLN A 43 -3.81 -1.87 1.05
N TYR A 44 -3.62 -2.15 2.34
CA TYR A 44 -2.38 -2.73 2.88
C TYR A 44 -2.00 -4.04 2.17
N HIS A 45 -2.96 -4.97 2.08
CA HIS A 45 -2.72 -6.26 1.45
C HIS A 45 -2.53 -6.16 -0.07
N ALA A 46 -3.33 -5.34 -0.76
CA ALA A 46 -3.20 -5.14 -2.21
C ALA A 46 -1.83 -4.56 -2.58
N VAL A 47 -1.37 -3.54 -1.86
CA VAL A 47 -0.08 -2.89 -2.11
C VAL A 47 1.08 -3.85 -1.87
N ASN A 48 1.09 -4.57 -0.74
CA ASN A 48 2.17 -5.50 -0.44
C ASN A 48 2.26 -6.64 -1.47
N LYS A 49 1.11 -7.18 -1.89
CA LYS A 49 1.07 -8.18 -2.96
C LYS A 49 1.57 -7.61 -4.30
N ALA A 50 1.22 -6.37 -4.61
CA ALA A 50 1.68 -5.72 -5.84
C ALA A 50 3.20 -5.48 -5.82
N ILE A 51 3.78 -5.09 -4.67
CA ILE A 51 5.23 -4.95 -4.52
C ILE A 51 5.94 -6.29 -4.75
N GLU A 52 5.48 -7.37 -4.12
CA GLU A 52 6.02 -8.72 -4.32
C GLU A 52 5.98 -9.12 -5.79
N SER A 53 4.81 -9.00 -6.42
CA SER A 53 4.65 -9.32 -7.84
C SER A 53 5.52 -8.46 -8.76
N THR A 54 5.80 -7.21 -8.39
CA THR A 54 6.64 -6.32 -9.19
C THR A 54 8.10 -6.70 -9.10
N VAL A 55 8.58 -7.03 -7.88
CA VAL A 55 9.95 -7.53 -7.67
C VAL A 55 10.16 -8.86 -8.39
N GLU A 56 9.18 -9.77 -8.35
CA GLU A 56 9.27 -11.01 -9.13
C GLU A 56 9.30 -10.73 -10.65
N ALA A 57 8.47 -9.81 -11.11
CA ALA A 57 8.42 -9.42 -12.52
C ALA A 57 9.72 -8.76 -13.00
N THR A 58 10.53 -8.12 -12.13
CA THR A 58 11.81 -7.54 -12.56
C THR A 58 12.80 -8.59 -13.03
N GLU A 59 12.70 -9.83 -12.55
CA GLU A 59 13.55 -10.95 -13.02
C GLU A 59 12.84 -11.83 -14.07
N GLY A 60 11.50 -11.73 -14.17
CA GLY A 60 10.67 -12.52 -15.06
C GLY A 60 10.25 -11.81 -16.36
N ASP A 61 8.98 -12.00 -16.72
CA ASP A 61 8.36 -11.52 -17.97
C ASP A 61 8.01 -10.02 -17.97
N LYS A 62 8.44 -9.28 -16.94
CA LYS A 62 8.21 -7.84 -16.73
C LYS A 62 6.73 -7.46 -16.52
N ARG A 63 5.85 -8.42 -16.19
CA ARG A 63 4.42 -8.15 -15.96
C ARG A 63 4.05 -8.29 -14.47
N ALA A 64 3.97 -7.16 -13.77
CA ALA A 64 3.55 -7.11 -12.36
C ALA A 64 2.05 -7.33 -12.11
N GLY A 65 1.23 -7.38 -13.18
CA GLY A 65 -0.20 -7.62 -13.09
C GLY A 65 -1.07 -6.37 -12.93
N VAL A 66 -2.33 -6.58 -12.57
CA VAL A 66 -3.36 -5.54 -12.44
C VAL A 66 -4.07 -5.67 -11.10
N ILE A 67 -4.24 -4.55 -10.41
CA ILE A 67 -5.03 -4.49 -9.19
C ILE A 67 -6.48 -4.08 -9.54
N TRP A 68 -7.45 -4.95 -9.26
CA TRP A 68 -8.87 -4.69 -9.50
C TRP A 68 -9.62 -4.32 -8.22
N HIS A 69 -10.29 -3.16 -8.24
CA HIS A 69 -11.06 -2.62 -7.10
C HIS A 69 -12.32 -1.88 -7.54
N THR A 70 -13.29 -1.81 -6.62
CA THR A 70 -14.55 -1.08 -6.79
C THR A 70 -14.35 0.44 -6.77
N GLN A 71 -15.36 1.19 -7.22
CA GLN A 71 -15.36 2.65 -7.14
C GLN A 71 -15.48 3.12 -5.69
N GLY A 72 -14.77 4.20 -5.33
CA GLY A 72 -14.78 4.75 -3.97
C GLY A 72 -13.87 4.03 -2.97
N SER A 73 -13.10 3.01 -3.38
CA SER A 73 -12.22 2.24 -2.49
C SER A 73 -10.86 2.92 -2.17
N GLY A 74 -10.68 4.18 -2.57
CA GLY A 74 -9.40 4.90 -2.41
C GLY A 74 -8.28 4.39 -3.33
N LYS A 75 -8.53 4.26 -4.64
CA LYS A 75 -7.51 3.83 -5.61
C LYS A 75 -6.26 4.72 -5.60
N SER A 76 -6.44 6.03 -5.44
CA SER A 76 -5.33 6.99 -5.35
C SER A 76 -4.41 6.70 -4.16
N LEU A 77 -4.97 6.34 -3.00
CA LEU A 77 -4.19 5.94 -1.82
C LEU A 77 -3.36 4.68 -2.09
N ILE A 78 -3.94 3.69 -2.77
CA ILE A 78 -3.23 2.47 -3.16
C ILE A 78 -2.02 2.79 -4.03
N ILE A 79 -2.21 3.67 -5.02
CA ILE A 79 -1.11 4.13 -5.88
C ILE A 79 -0.04 4.84 -5.04
N ALA A 80 -0.41 5.76 -4.15
CA ALA A 80 0.55 6.48 -3.30
C ALA A 80 1.39 5.54 -2.41
N PHE A 81 0.75 4.57 -1.75
CA PHE A 81 1.45 3.59 -0.94
C PHE A 81 2.33 2.66 -1.78
N TYR A 82 1.83 2.22 -2.93
CA TYR A 82 2.57 1.35 -3.84
C TYR A 82 3.82 2.05 -4.40
N THR A 83 3.68 3.24 -4.96
CA THR A 83 4.82 3.99 -5.51
C THR A 83 5.83 4.33 -4.42
N GLY A 84 5.38 4.76 -3.24
CA GLY A 84 6.24 5.07 -2.09
C GLY A 84 7.04 3.87 -1.59
N LYS A 85 6.49 2.66 -1.61
CA LYS A 85 7.25 1.44 -1.29
C LYS A 85 8.17 1.03 -2.43
N LEU A 86 7.72 1.18 -3.67
CA LEU A 86 8.46 0.74 -4.86
C LEU A 86 9.77 1.50 -5.02
N VAL A 87 9.78 2.81 -4.77
CA VAL A 87 11.01 3.63 -4.85
C VAL A 87 12.10 3.17 -3.90
N LEU A 88 11.73 2.64 -2.74
CA LEU A 88 12.69 2.09 -1.77
C LEU A 88 13.14 0.68 -2.14
N LYS A 89 12.30 -0.08 -2.86
CA LYS A 89 12.56 -1.48 -3.21
C LYS A 89 13.37 -1.67 -4.49
N LEU A 90 13.23 -0.77 -5.45
CA LEU A 90 13.87 -0.86 -6.77
C LEU A 90 14.81 0.32 -7.05
N GLU A 91 15.48 0.84 -6.02
CA GLU A 91 16.49 1.89 -6.15
C GLU A 91 16.01 3.11 -6.97
N ASN A 92 14.82 3.61 -6.64
CA ASN A 92 14.18 4.77 -7.28
C ASN A 92 13.91 4.59 -8.79
N PRO A 93 13.01 3.66 -9.18
CA PRO A 93 12.66 3.45 -10.58
C PRO A 93 11.83 4.63 -11.12
N THR A 94 11.79 4.76 -12.44
CA THR A 94 10.86 5.71 -13.09
C THR A 94 9.43 5.21 -12.96
N ILE A 95 8.56 6.05 -12.41
CA ILE A 95 7.13 5.76 -12.24
C ILE A 95 6.35 6.69 -13.17
N VAL A 96 5.52 6.11 -14.03
CA VAL A 96 4.64 6.86 -14.93
C VAL A 96 3.21 6.72 -14.44
N LEU A 97 2.60 7.86 -14.07
CA LEU A 97 1.22 7.95 -13.64
C LEU A 97 0.39 8.62 -14.73
N PHE A 98 -0.77 8.05 -15.03
CA PHE A 98 -1.74 8.60 -15.98
C PHE A 98 -3.06 8.88 -15.26
N ASN A 99 -3.70 9.99 -15.63
CA ASN A 99 -4.99 10.42 -15.11
C ASN A 99 -6.13 9.97 -16.01
#